data_AF-A0A2N7JUQ5-F1
#
_entry.id   AF-A0A2N7JUQ5-F1
#
_cell.length_a   1.000
_cell.length_b   1.000
_cell.length_c   1.000
_cell.angle_alpha   90.00
_cell.angle_beta   90.00
_cell.angle_gamma   90.00
#
_symmetry.space_group_name_H-M   'P 1'
#
loop_
_entity.id
_entity.type
_entity.pdbx_description
1 polymer ?
#
loop_
_entity_poly.entity_id
_entity_poly.type
_entity_poly.pdbx_seq_one_letter_code
_entity_poly.pdbx_strand_id
1 'polypeptide(L)'
;MLSITNLYGFKECLKNRLKQLNACVCLASEVPTLPTIINRPELEANLFRVVTVQQLFPKEKHFHLSDVTLDHPNIRWKHREHLAEICKLTEQTLSAKLRAESSDYKSTADLIVFSEVAVHPDDEDLIRGLALKTKSIVFAGFVFTEHDGRIINKARWIIPDKTEFGMHWRIRDQGKFHMTPGEKHLGVEGYRPCQHVIEVEGSPEGPFKLTGAICYDATDIRLAADLRDKTDMFVIAAYNKDVNTFDNMASALQWHMYQHIVIANTGEYGGSTMQAPYKEKHHKLISHAHGASQIAISTADIDLAAFRRKVREYKKTKTEPAGFNRKH
;
A
#
# COMPACT_ATOMS: atom_id res chain seq x y z
N MET A 1 16.84 23.98 -1.50
CA MET A 1 17.98 23.15 -1.91
C MET A 1 19.18 23.51 -1.05
N LEU A 2 19.69 22.56 -0.26
CA LEU A 2 21.02 22.71 0.35
C LEU A 2 22.04 22.56 -0.78
N SER A 3 22.62 23.66 -1.28
CA SER A 3 23.76 23.52 -2.20
C SER A 3 24.98 23.11 -1.38
N ILE A 4 25.45 21.89 -1.63
CA ILE A 4 26.63 21.35 -0.98
C ILE A 4 27.84 21.96 -1.68
N THR A 5 28.42 23.01 -1.09
CA THR A 5 29.51 23.79 -1.71
C THR A 5 30.91 23.35 -1.27
N ASN A 6 31.03 22.54 -0.21
CA ASN A 6 32.30 22.02 0.29
C ASN A 6 32.12 20.71 1.08
N LEU A 7 33.25 20.06 1.42
CA LEU A 7 33.28 18.79 2.16
C LEU A 7 32.65 18.90 3.55
N TYR A 8 32.77 20.05 4.22
CA TYR A 8 32.16 20.27 5.53
C TYR A 8 30.62 20.28 5.40
N GLY A 9 30.08 21.00 4.43
CA GLY A 9 28.66 21.01 4.10
C GLY A 9 28.14 19.63 3.70
N PHE A 10 28.94 18.85 2.96
CA PHE A 10 28.59 17.46 2.64
C PHE A 10 28.49 16.59 3.90
N LYS A 11 29.50 16.67 4.78
CA LYS A 11 29.53 15.91 6.04
C LYS A 11 28.35 16.27 6.95
N GLU A 12 28.01 17.56 7.07
CA GLU A 12 26.86 18.00 7.86
C GLU A 12 25.53 17.53 7.23
N CYS A 13 25.41 17.55 5.91
CA CYS A 13 24.25 16.97 5.21
C CYS A 13 24.09 15.48 5.53
N LEU A 14 25.17 14.69 5.46
CA LEU A 14 25.15 13.26 5.79
C LEU A 14 24.78 12.99 7.25
N LYS A 15 25.37 13.73 8.20
CA LYS A 15 25.03 13.59 9.63
C LYS A 15 23.57 13.91 9.90
N ASN A 16 23.05 14.98 9.31
CA ASN A 16 21.65 15.36 9.45
C ASN A 16 20.73 14.29 8.87
N ARG A 17 21.07 13.74 7.70
CA ARG A 17 20.31 12.64 7.09
C ARG A 17 20.35 11.37 7.94
N LEU A 18 21.52 11.00 8.47
CA LEU A 18 21.67 9.85 9.34
C LEU A 18 20.87 10.01 10.64
N LYS A 19 20.89 11.20 11.26
CA LYS A 19 20.08 11.51 12.44
C LYS A 19 18.58 11.33 12.16
N GLN A 20 18.10 11.80 11.01
CA GLN A 20 16.71 11.61 10.58
C GLN A 20 16.38 10.13 10.39
N LEU A 21 17.21 9.38 9.67
CA LEU A 21 16.98 7.96 9.41
C LEU A 21 16.97 7.14 10.71
N ASN A 22 17.92 7.40 11.62
CA ASN A 22 18.00 6.74 12.93
C ASN A 22 16.76 7.02 13.79
N ALA A 23 16.17 8.21 13.71
CA ALA A 23 14.95 8.54 14.43
C ALA A 23 13.70 7.81 13.89
N CYS A 24 13.76 7.33 12.65
CA CYS A 24 12.62 6.67 12.01
C CYS A 24 12.67 5.14 12.09
N VAL A 25 13.80 4.53 12.49
CA VAL A 25 13.98 3.06 12.54
C VAL A 25 12.85 2.38 13.30
N CYS A 26 12.37 1.26 12.75
CA CYS A 26 11.46 0.35 13.44
C CYS A 26 12.29 -0.57 14.34
N LEU A 27 12.42 -0.19 15.61
CA LEU A 27 13.33 -0.83 16.57
C LEU A 27 12.79 -2.19 17.03
N ALA A 28 11.49 -2.31 17.27
CA ALA A 28 10.91 -3.55 17.77
C ALA A 28 10.91 -4.65 16.71
N SER A 29 10.69 -4.27 15.44
CA SER A 29 10.74 -5.18 14.29
C SER A 29 12.13 -5.33 13.68
N GLU A 30 13.13 -4.56 14.15
CA GLU A 30 14.52 -4.58 13.66
C GLU A 30 14.65 -4.25 12.16
N VAL A 31 13.78 -3.37 11.65
CA VAL A 31 13.75 -2.98 10.23
C VAL A 31 14.03 -1.48 10.08
N PRO A 32 15.02 -1.06 9.27
CA PRO A 32 15.24 0.35 9.01
C PRO A 32 14.10 0.95 8.19
N THR A 33 13.73 2.19 8.47
CA THR A 33 12.68 2.90 7.72
C THR A 33 13.29 3.84 6.69
N LEU A 34 12.82 3.77 5.45
CA LEU A 34 13.27 4.62 4.34
C LEU A 34 12.13 5.50 3.82
N PRO A 35 12.15 6.81 4.11
CA PRO A 35 11.13 7.73 3.63
C PRO A 35 11.36 8.10 2.16
N THR A 36 10.28 8.15 1.39
CA THR A 36 10.23 8.68 0.02
C THR A 36 9.23 9.83 -0.03
N ILE A 37 9.73 11.06 -0.14
CA ILE A 37 8.92 12.28 -0.15
C ILE A 37 8.40 12.54 -1.55
N ILE A 38 7.10 12.71 -1.72
CA ILE A 38 6.46 13.02 -3.00
C ILE A 38 5.58 14.25 -2.85
N ASN A 39 5.58 15.12 -3.85
CA ASN A 39 4.77 16.33 -3.84
C ASN A 39 3.55 16.15 -4.73
N ARG A 40 2.36 16.36 -4.16
CA ARG A 40 1.06 16.20 -4.81
C ARG A 40 0.19 17.41 -4.48
N PRO A 41 0.45 18.57 -5.11
CA PRO A 41 -0.28 19.81 -4.83
C PRO A 41 -1.78 19.68 -5.14
N GLU A 42 -2.19 18.74 -5.99
CA GLU A 42 -3.60 18.48 -6.30
C GLU A 42 -4.43 17.91 -5.12
N LEU A 43 -3.81 17.51 -4.01
CA LEU A 43 -4.48 17.07 -2.77
C LEU A 43 -5.00 18.26 -1.93
N GLU A 44 -5.57 19.28 -2.58
CA GLU A 44 -6.11 20.48 -1.90
C GLU A 44 -7.36 20.16 -1.08
N ALA A 45 -8.17 19.20 -1.54
CA ALA A 45 -9.25 18.63 -0.75
C ALA A 45 -8.64 17.50 0.09
N ASN A 46 -8.79 17.55 1.42
CA ASN A 46 -8.26 16.53 2.36
C ASN A 46 -8.81 15.09 2.14
N LEU A 47 -9.49 14.83 1.03
CA LEU A 47 -9.97 13.52 0.61
C LEU A 47 -8.91 12.84 -0.26
N PHE A 48 -8.53 11.65 0.15
CA PHE A 48 -7.58 10.78 -0.53
C PHE A 48 -8.32 9.54 -1.01
N ARG A 49 -8.43 9.37 -2.34
CA ARG A 49 -9.19 8.28 -2.94
C ARG A 49 -8.35 7.01 -3.02
N VAL A 50 -8.75 6.00 -2.25
CA VAL A 50 -8.12 4.68 -2.24
C VAL A 50 -8.97 3.68 -3.03
N VAL A 51 -8.29 2.87 -3.83
CA VAL A 51 -8.89 1.78 -4.61
C VAL A 51 -8.22 0.47 -4.22
N THR A 52 -9.00 -0.55 -3.87
CA THR A 52 -8.49 -1.91 -3.74
C THR A 52 -8.96 -2.75 -4.92
N VAL A 53 -8.03 -3.48 -5.51
CA VAL A 53 -8.25 -4.35 -6.66
C VAL A 53 -8.17 -5.80 -6.20
N GLN A 54 -9.31 -6.47 -6.26
CA GLN A 54 -9.45 -7.89 -5.97
C GLN A 54 -9.56 -8.65 -7.29
N GLN A 55 -8.44 -9.19 -7.76
CA GLN A 55 -8.36 -9.93 -9.03
C GLN A 55 -8.32 -11.45 -8.82
N LEU A 56 -8.80 -12.22 -9.80
CA LEU A 56 -8.93 -13.68 -9.70
C LEU A 56 -7.71 -14.51 -10.09
N PHE A 57 -6.78 -13.94 -10.84
CA PHE A 57 -5.60 -14.63 -11.34
C PHE A 57 -4.35 -13.91 -10.82
N PRO A 58 -3.30 -14.61 -10.39
CA PRO A 58 -3.17 -16.06 -10.29
C PRO A 58 -3.97 -16.67 -9.14
N LYS A 59 -4.08 -18.00 -9.14
CA LYS A 59 -4.77 -18.83 -8.14
C LYS A 59 -3.78 -19.76 -7.48
N GLU A 60 -4.14 -20.33 -6.33
CA GLU A 60 -3.26 -21.16 -5.51
C GLU A 60 -2.74 -22.34 -6.32
N LYS A 61 -3.63 -22.95 -7.10
CA LYS A 61 -3.34 -24.07 -8.00
C LYS A 61 -2.33 -23.78 -9.13
N HIS A 62 -1.95 -22.53 -9.37
CA HIS A 62 -0.97 -22.19 -10.41
C HIS A 62 0.45 -22.20 -9.87
N PHE A 63 0.64 -22.11 -8.55
CA PHE A 63 1.97 -22.11 -7.93
C PHE A 63 2.44 -23.55 -7.70
N HIS A 64 3.55 -23.92 -8.33
CA HIS A 64 4.16 -25.23 -8.20
C HIS A 64 5.66 -25.09 -7.96
N LEU A 65 6.27 -26.09 -7.31
CA LEU A 65 7.72 -26.15 -7.09
C LEU A 65 8.54 -26.01 -8.37
N SER A 66 8.01 -26.47 -9.50
CA SER A 66 8.66 -26.38 -10.81
C SER A 66 8.49 -25.03 -11.51
N ASP A 67 7.57 -24.17 -11.03
CA ASP A 67 7.26 -22.87 -11.61
C ASP A 67 6.69 -21.94 -10.54
N VAL A 68 7.57 -21.44 -9.67
CA VAL A 68 7.21 -20.51 -8.60
C VAL A 68 7.11 -19.07 -9.09
N THR A 69 7.76 -18.75 -10.20
CA THR A 69 7.78 -17.43 -10.83
C THR A 69 6.64 -17.23 -11.82
N LEU A 70 5.85 -18.28 -12.09
CA LEU A 70 4.75 -18.28 -13.06
C LEU A 70 5.19 -17.92 -14.49
N ASP A 71 6.39 -18.33 -14.87
CA ASP A 71 6.97 -18.08 -16.19
C ASP A 71 6.50 -19.09 -17.24
N HIS A 72 5.84 -20.17 -16.84
CA HIS A 72 5.38 -21.17 -17.80
C HIS A 72 4.42 -20.53 -18.83
N PRO A 73 4.64 -20.71 -20.15
CA PRO A 73 3.88 -20.00 -21.19
C PRO A 73 2.35 -20.11 -21.03
N ASN A 74 1.84 -21.30 -20.69
CA ASN A 74 0.40 -21.55 -20.46
C ASN A 74 -0.25 -20.74 -19.34
N ILE A 75 0.55 -20.23 -18.40
CA ILE A 75 0.12 -19.38 -17.28
C ILE A 75 0.39 -17.91 -17.62
N ARG A 76 1.59 -17.59 -18.16
CA ARG A 76 2.01 -16.21 -18.45
C ARG A 76 1.01 -15.41 -19.26
N TRP A 77 0.55 -15.94 -20.40
CA TRP A 77 -0.33 -15.17 -21.30
C TRP A 77 -1.69 -14.87 -20.64
N LYS A 78 -2.23 -15.85 -19.89
CA LYS A 78 -3.50 -15.70 -19.15
C LYS A 78 -3.35 -14.70 -18.02
N HIS A 79 -2.20 -14.71 -17.34
CA HIS A 79 -1.91 -13.74 -16.28
C HIS A 79 -1.90 -12.32 -16.84
N ARG A 80 -1.15 -12.09 -17.93
CA ARG A 80 -1.06 -10.77 -18.56
C ARG A 80 -2.42 -10.29 -19.08
N GLU A 81 -3.15 -11.17 -19.77
CA GLU A 81 -4.51 -10.89 -20.28
C GLU A 81 -5.45 -10.48 -19.14
N HIS A 82 -5.52 -11.30 -18.09
CA HIS A 82 -6.35 -11.03 -16.92
C HIS A 82 -5.96 -9.70 -16.24
N LEU A 83 -4.66 -9.44 -16.06
CA LEU A 83 -4.20 -8.18 -15.46
C LEU A 83 -4.56 -6.96 -16.32
N ALA A 84 -4.48 -7.07 -17.65
CA ALA A 84 -4.88 -6.01 -18.58
C ALA A 84 -6.38 -5.70 -18.49
N GLU A 85 -7.21 -6.75 -18.43
CA GLU A 85 -8.66 -6.60 -18.23
C GLU A 85 -8.99 -5.95 -16.89
N ILE A 86 -8.31 -6.35 -15.81
CA ILE A 86 -8.47 -5.76 -14.48
C ILE A 86 -8.08 -4.29 -14.46
N CYS A 87 -6.98 -3.91 -15.11
CA CYS A 87 -6.58 -2.51 -15.23
C CYS A 87 -7.65 -1.68 -15.97
N LYS A 88 -8.20 -2.23 -17.07
CA LYS A 88 -9.27 -1.59 -17.85
C LYS A 88 -10.56 -1.46 -17.03
N LEU A 89 -10.97 -2.50 -16.32
CA LEU A 89 -12.14 -2.46 -15.44
C LEU A 89 -11.95 -1.41 -14.34
N THR A 90 -10.77 -1.33 -13.74
CA THR A 90 -10.45 -0.33 -12.71
C THR A 90 -10.61 1.10 -13.25
N GLU A 91 -10.04 1.37 -14.42
CA GLU A 91 -10.21 2.66 -15.12
C GLU A 91 -11.69 2.98 -15.38
N GLN A 92 -12.46 2.00 -15.85
CA GLN A 92 -13.89 2.17 -16.14
C GLN A 92 -14.73 2.41 -14.89
N THR A 93 -14.48 1.68 -13.79
CA THR A 93 -15.15 1.88 -12.50
C THR A 93 -14.90 3.28 -11.96
N LEU A 94 -13.65 3.74 -12.00
CA LEU A 94 -13.30 5.10 -11.58
C LEU A 94 -13.98 6.16 -12.46
N SER A 95 -13.98 5.96 -13.78
CA SER A 95 -14.63 6.86 -14.74
C SER A 95 -16.16 6.89 -14.57
N ALA A 96 -16.77 5.77 -14.17
CA ALA A 96 -18.21 5.69 -13.90
C ALA A 96 -18.55 6.42 -12.59
N LYS A 97 -17.78 6.20 -11.52
CA LYS A 97 -17.94 6.89 -10.24
C LYS A 97 -17.80 8.40 -10.40
N LEU A 98 -16.76 8.87 -11.09
CA LEU A 98 -16.54 10.30 -11.33
C LEU A 98 -17.70 10.96 -12.07
N ARG A 99 -18.32 10.27 -13.04
CA ARG A 99 -19.49 10.81 -13.77
C ARG A 99 -20.76 10.84 -12.91
N ALA A 100 -20.89 9.94 -11.95
CA ALA A 100 -22.02 9.91 -11.03
C ALA A 100 -21.90 10.95 -9.91
N GLU A 101 -20.67 11.30 -9.53
CA GLU A 101 -20.36 12.32 -8.53
C GLU A 101 -20.30 13.70 -9.19
N SER A 102 -21.30 14.56 -8.92
CA SER A 102 -21.30 15.98 -9.33
C SER A 102 -20.27 16.83 -8.56
N SER A 103 -19.10 16.28 -8.22
CA SER A 103 -18.09 16.94 -7.39
C SER A 103 -16.91 17.46 -8.21
N ASP A 104 -16.30 18.55 -7.75
CA ASP A 104 -15.07 19.13 -8.30
C ASP A 104 -13.81 18.26 -8.05
N TYR A 105 -13.95 17.02 -7.54
CA TYR A 105 -12.83 16.15 -7.25
C TYR A 105 -12.18 15.61 -8.54
N LYS A 106 -11.09 16.25 -8.95
CA LYS A 106 -10.41 15.98 -10.23
C LYS A 106 -9.55 14.70 -10.24
N SER A 107 -9.25 14.11 -9.08
CA SER A 107 -8.45 12.88 -8.99
C SER A 107 -9.34 11.66 -9.21
N THR A 108 -8.98 10.80 -10.16
CA THR A 108 -9.70 9.54 -10.34
C THR A 108 -9.33 8.52 -9.28
N ALA A 109 -8.08 8.52 -8.80
CA ALA A 109 -7.60 7.75 -7.65
C ALA A 109 -6.25 8.31 -7.17
N ASP A 110 -5.98 8.23 -5.87
CA ASP A 110 -4.68 8.62 -5.31
C ASP A 110 -3.79 7.43 -4.97
N LEU A 111 -4.41 6.32 -4.55
CA LEU A 111 -3.73 5.06 -4.29
C LEU A 111 -4.55 3.91 -4.84
N ILE A 112 -3.92 3.05 -5.63
CA ILE A 112 -4.49 1.78 -6.09
C ILE A 112 -3.67 0.64 -5.47
N VAL A 113 -4.36 -0.28 -4.81
CA VAL A 113 -3.76 -1.39 -4.09
C VAL A 113 -4.16 -2.71 -4.74
N PHE A 114 -3.18 -3.48 -5.18
CA PHE A 114 -3.38 -4.84 -5.67
C PHE A 114 -3.03 -5.86 -4.58
N SER A 115 -3.59 -7.06 -4.71
CA SER A 115 -3.29 -8.18 -3.82
C SER A 115 -1.83 -8.63 -3.91
N GLU A 116 -1.43 -9.49 -2.96
CA GLU A 116 -0.15 -10.20 -3.06
C GLU A 116 -0.14 -11.10 -4.32
N VAL A 117 1.05 -11.29 -4.90
CA VAL A 117 1.30 -12.07 -6.15
C VAL A 117 0.39 -11.73 -7.35
N ALA A 118 -0.16 -10.51 -7.39
CA ALA A 118 -1.09 -10.08 -8.43
C ALA A 118 -0.42 -9.80 -9.78
N VAL A 119 0.84 -9.39 -9.79
CA VAL A 119 1.50 -8.84 -10.99
C VAL A 119 2.74 -9.63 -11.32
N HIS A 120 2.84 -10.11 -12.56
CA HIS A 120 4.10 -10.67 -13.05
C HIS A 120 5.13 -9.54 -13.25
N PRO A 121 6.42 -9.72 -12.90
CA PRO A 121 7.45 -8.69 -13.08
C PRO A 121 7.51 -8.05 -14.47
N ASP A 122 7.36 -8.86 -15.52
CA ASP A 122 7.37 -8.39 -16.91
C ASP A 122 6.13 -7.60 -17.34
N ASP A 123 5.06 -7.62 -16.53
CA ASP A 123 3.79 -6.99 -16.84
C ASP A 123 3.57 -5.67 -16.06
N GLU A 124 4.66 -5.10 -15.50
CA GLU A 124 4.65 -3.81 -14.81
C GLU A 124 4.14 -2.67 -15.70
N ASP A 125 4.31 -2.78 -17.02
CA ASP A 125 3.84 -1.79 -18.00
C ASP A 125 2.33 -1.54 -17.89
N LEU A 126 1.54 -2.56 -17.59
CA LEU A 126 0.08 -2.46 -17.45
C LEU A 126 -0.31 -1.60 -16.24
N ILE A 127 0.28 -1.87 -15.07
CA ILE A 127 -0.02 -1.12 -13.85
C ILE A 127 0.58 0.29 -13.88
N ARG A 128 1.70 0.51 -14.58
CA ARG A 128 2.21 1.87 -14.86
C ARG A 128 1.29 2.63 -15.80
N GLY A 129 0.73 1.97 -16.81
CA GLY A 129 -0.30 2.55 -17.67
C GLY A 129 -1.54 2.98 -16.88
N LEU A 130 -2.02 2.12 -15.98
CA LEU A 130 -3.13 2.43 -15.07
C LEU A 130 -2.79 3.62 -14.16
N ALA A 131 -1.61 3.60 -13.52
CA ALA A 131 -1.13 4.67 -12.64
C ALA A 131 -1.07 6.02 -13.35
N LEU A 132 -0.58 6.05 -14.60
CA LEU A 132 -0.48 7.27 -15.39
C LEU A 132 -1.86 7.85 -15.74
N LYS A 133 -2.78 7.00 -16.23
CA LYS A 133 -4.14 7.41 -16.61
C LYS A 133 -4.93 7.93 -15.42
N THR A 134 -4.73 7.31 -14.26
CA THR A 134 -5.47 7.64 -13.04
C THR A 134 -4.78 8.70 -12.18
N LYS A 135 -3.50 9.00 -12.46
CA LYS A 135 -2.59 9.80 -11.64
C LYS A 135 -2.46 9.28 -10.22
N SER A 136 -2.40 7.95 -10.08
CA SER A 136 -2.36 7.28 -8.78
C SER A 136 -0.97 6.74 -8.44
N ILE A 137 -0.70 6.64 -7.14
CA ILE A 137 0.33 5.75 -6.61
C ILE A 137 -0.22 4.32 -6.71
N VAL A 138 0.60 3.35 -7.09
CA VAL A 138 0.22 1.93 -7.05
C VAL A 138 1.06 1.21 -6.00
N PHE A 139 0.41 0.39 -5.17
CA PHE A 139 1.06 -0.62 -4.34
C PHE A 139 0.56 -1.99 -4.76
N ALA A 140 1.44 -2.82 -5.32
CA ALA A 140 1.05 -4.12 -5.86
C ALA A 140 1.99 -5.22 -5.40
N GLY A 141 1.44 -6.39 -5.04
CA GLY A 141 2.24 -7.59 -4.83
C GLY A 141 2.67 -8.20 -6.17
N PHE A 142 3.93 -8.56 -6.26
CA PHE A 142 4.51 -9.19 -7.44
C PHE A 142 4.62 -10.69 -7.23
N VAL A 143 4.57 -11.44 -8.33
CA VAL A 143 4.92 -12.87 -8.32
C VAL A 143 6.35 -13.04 -7.81
N PHE A 144 6.66 -14.20 -7.21
CA PHE A 144 7.96 -14.47 -6.63
C PHE A 144 9.07 -14.28 -7.65
N THR A 145 10.17 -13.65 -7.22
CA THR A 145 11.31 -13.34 -8.09
C THR A 145 12.60 -13.84 -7.47
N GLU A 146 13.55 -14.24 -8.31
CA GLU A 146 14.91 -14.47 -7.87
C GLU A 146 15.60 -13.16 -7.51
N HIS A 147 16.27 -13.14 -6.35
CA HIS A 147 17.10 -12.05 -5.88
C HIS A 147 18.29 -12.65 -5.12
N ASP A 148 19.50 -12.38 -5.60
CA ASP A 148 20.77 -12.87 -5.02
C ASP A 148 20.77 -14.40 -4.76
N GLY A 149 20.25 -15.16 -5.73
CA GLY A 149 20.18 -16.64 -5.67
C GLY A 149 19.07 -17.19 -4.77
N ARG A 150 18.13 -16.36 -4.32
CA ARG A 150 16.99 -16.76 -3.47
C ARG A 150 15.68 -16.33 -4.10
N ILE A 151 14.63 -17.13 -3.91
CA ILE A 151 13.28 -16.75 -4.32
C ILE A 151 12.66 -15.89 -3.22
N ILE A 152 12.24 -14.68 -3.54
CA ILE A 152 11.68 -13.73 -2.58
C ILE A 152 10.26 -13.30 -2.97
N ASN A 153 9.50 -12.90 -1.96
CA ASN A 153 8.21 -12.25 -2.12
C ASN A 153 8.33 -10.74 -1.87
N LYS A 154 7.82 -9.93 -2.80
CA LYS A 154 7.87 -8.48 -2.72
C LYS A 154 6.60 -7.84 -3.28
N ALA A 155 6.35 -6.64 -2.78
CA ALA A 155 5.37 -5.71 -3.29
C ALA A 155 6.10 -4.44 -3.68
N ARG A 156 5.55 -3.71 -4.65
CA ARG A 156 6.21 -2.55 -5.24
C ARG A 156 5.32 -1.34 -5.14
N TRP A 157 5.89 -0.26 -4.61
CA TRP A 157 5.36 1.09 -4.77
C TRP A 157 5.80 1.62 -6.13
N ILE A 158 4.83 1.99 -6.95
CA ILE A 158 5.03 2.65 -8.24
C ILE A 158 4.45 4.04 -8.12
N ILE A 159 5.33 5.04 -8.10
CA ILE A 159 4.93 6.40 -7.79
C ILE A 159 5.21 7.29 -9.00
N PRO A 160 4.17 7.87 -9.64
CA PRO A 160 4.36 8.87 -10.66
C PRO A 160 4.89 10.15 -10.01
N ASP A 161 6.03 10.65 -10.50
CA ASP A 161 6.68 11.87 -10.04
C ASP A 161 6.84 12.85 -11.21
N LYS A 162 6.09 13.95 -11.15
CA LYS A 162 6.05 14.93 -12.23
C LYS A 162 7.17 15.94 -12.01
N THR A 163 8.15 15.92 -12.89
CA THR A 163 9.28 16.87 -12.90
C THR A 163 9.12 17.86 -14.05
N GLU A 164 9.94 18.92 -14.07
CA GLU A 164 9.99 19.88 -15.19
C GLU A 164 10.27 19.20 -16.55
N PHE A 165 11.02 18.09 -16.54
CA PHE A 165 11.41 17.34 -17.74
C PHE A 165 10.47 16.18 -18.11
N GLY A 166 9.30 16.09 -17.46
CA GLY A 166 8.30 15.04 -17.72
C GLY A 166 8.07 14.11 -16.52
N MET A 167 7.38 12.99 -16.80
CA MET A 167 6.99 12.00 -15.80
C MET A 167 8.12 11.02 -15.53
N HIS A 168 8.57 10.95 -14.28
CA HIS A 168 9.49 9.93 -13.79
C HIS A 168 8.76 8.95 -12.88
N TRP A 169 9.34 7.76 -12.71
CA TRP A 169 8.78 6.73 -11.85
C TRP A 169 9.72 6.50 -10.67
N ARG A 170 9.22 6.72 -9.45
CA ARG A 170 9.92 6.30 -8.25
C ARG A 170 9.41 4.92 -7.84
N ILE A 171 10.32 3.95 -7.87
CA ILE A 171 10.04 2.55 -7.54
C ILE A 171 10.61 2.22 -6.17
N ARG A 172 9.82 1.57 -5.30
CA ARG A 172 10.28 1.07 -4.00
C ARG A 172 9.78 -0.36 -3.75
N ASP A 173 10.68 -1.30 -3.53
CA ASP A 173 10.35 -2.71 -3.30
C ASP A 173 10.23 -2.97 -1.79
N GLN A 174 9.02 -3.21 -1.34
CA GLN A 174 8.72 -3.69 0.01
C GLN A 174 8.83 -5.21 0.02
N GLY A 175 9.84 -5.76 0.69
CA GLY A 175 10.00 -7.21 0.83
C GLY A 175 9.13 -7.80 1.94
N LYS A 176 8.83 -9.10 1.86
CA LYS A 176 8.14 -9.88 2.89
C LYS A 176 9.12 -10.69 3.75
N PHE A 177 9.00 -10.63 5.07
CA PHE A 177 9.89 -11.37 5.98
C PHE A 177 9.29 -12.69 6.46
N HIS A 178 8.04 -12.68 6.90
CA HIS A 178 7.37 -13.81 7.52
C HIS A 178 6.61 -14.63 6.47
N MET A 179 7.22 -15.74 6.06
CA MET A 179 6.62 -16.66 5.08
C MET A 179 5.53 -17.53 5.71
N THR A 180 4.45 -17.73 4.97
CA THR A 180 3.43 -18.74 5.26
C THR A 180 3.97 -20.16 5.03
N PRO A 181 3.32 -21.20 5.59
CA PRO A 181 3.73 -22.59 5.33
C PRO A 181 3.78 -22.95 3.84
N GLY A 182 2.82 -22.44 3.04
CA GLY A 182 2.79 -22.67 1.59
C GLY A 182 3.97 -22.04 0.86
N GLU A 183 4.34 -20.80 1.22
CA GLU A 183 5.51 -20.13 0.65
C GLU A 183 6.82 -20.83 1.00
N LYS A 184 6.95 -21.29 2.25
CA LYS A 184 8.11 -22.09 2.67
C LYS A 184 8.21 -23.40 1.89
N HIS A 185 7.07 -24.04 1.61
CA HIS A 185 7.03 -25.23 0.78
C HIS A 185 7.49 -24.95 -0.66
N LEU A 186 7.19 -23.77 -1.20
CA LEU A 186 7.65 -23.32 -2.52
C LEU A 186 9.11 -22.83 -2.53
N GLY A 187 9.82 -22.90 -1.40
CA GLY A 187 11.21 -22.44 -1.31
C GLY A 187 11.37 -20.91 -1.30
N VAL A 188 10.31 -20.16 -1.00
CA VAL A 188 10.37 -18.70 -0.86
C VAL A 188 11.00 -18.36 0.48
N GLU A 189 11.96 -17.44 0.46
CA GLU A 189 12.72 -17.01 1.63
C GLU A 189 12.29 -15.62 2.12
N GLY A 190 12.48 -15.40 3.42
CA GLY A 190 12.25 -14.11 4.06
C GLY A 190 13.24 -13.05 3.57
N TYR A 191 12.71 -11.94 3.07
CA TYR A 191 13.49 -10.81 2.58
C TYR A 191 12.77 -9.51 2.90
N ARG A 192 13.29 -8.72 3.84
CA ARG A 192 12.74 -7.39 4.20
C ARG A 192 13.86 -6.45 4.62
N PRO A 193 14.62 -5.89 3.67
CA PRO A 193 15.78 -5.05 3.99
C PRO A 193 15.39 -3.72 4.63
N CYS A 194 14.17 -3.23 4.39
CA CYS A 194 13.68 -1.98 4.94
C CYS A 194 12.14 -1.91 4.95
N GLN A 195 11.64 -0.91 5.68
CA GLN A 195 10.27 -0.46 5.66
C GLN A 195 10.19 0.83 4.85
N HIS A 196 9.46 0.82 3.75
CA HIS A 196 9.21 2.04 2.99
C HIS A 196 8.09 2.85 3.62
N VAL A 197 8.30 4.17 3.72
CA VAL A 197 7.27 5.15 4.10
C VAL A 197 7.18 6.19 3.00
N ILE A 198 6.01 6.30 2.38
CA ILE A 198 5.75 7.28 1.33
C ILE A 198 5.16 8.53 1.99
N GLU A 199 5.90 9.63 1.96
CA GLU A 199 5.49 10.90 2.55
C GLU A 199 4.88 11.78 1.46
N VAL A 200 3.55 11.97 1.52
CA VAL A 200 2.77 12.74 0.57
C VAL A 200 2.63 14.18 1.07
N GLU A 201 3.33 15.09 0.42
CA GLU A 201 3.25 16.54 0.61
C GLU A 201 2.22 17.16 -0.36
N GLY A 202 1.71 18.34 -0.02
CA GLY A 202 0.80 19.12 -0.89
C GLY A 202 -0.52 19.52 -0.24
N SER A 203 -0.96 18.83 0.82
CA SER A 203 -2.10 19.24 1.64
C SER A 203 -1.68 20.23 2.74
N PRO A 204 -2.50 21.26 3.06
CA PRO A 204 -2.26 22.15 4.21
C PRO A 204 -2.19 21.44 5.57
N GLU A 205 -2.73 20.22 5.67
CA GLU A 205 -2.75 19.41 6.90
C GLU A 205 -1.76 18.23 6.85
N GLY A 206 -0.97 18.16 5.78
CA GLY A 206 0.09 17.18 5.57
C GLY A 206 1.43 17.59 6.22
N PRO A 207 2.49 16.80 6.00
CA PRO A 207 2.55 15.63 5.11
C PRO A 207 1.85 14.38 5.68
N PHE A 208 1.27 13.57 4.80
CA PHE A 208 0.69 12.28 5.16
C PHE A 208 1.65 11.13 4.85
N LYS A 209 1.70 10.11 5.70
CA LYS A 209 2.69 9.05 5.64
C LYS A 209 2.02 7.70 5.39
N LEU A 210 2.24 7.10 4.24
CA LEU A 210 1.69 5.82 3.84
C LEU A 210 2.76 4.72 3.95
N THR A 211 2.36 3.51 4.34
CA THR A 211 3.29 2.38 4.49
C THR A 211 2.64 1.06 4.09
N GLY A 212 3.46 0.05 3.85
CA GLY A 212 3.04 -1.21 3.23
C GLY A 212 3.60 -2.46 3.93
N ALA A 213 2.82 -3.52 3.94
CA ALA A 213 3.26 -4.88 4.27
C ALA A 213 2.59 -5.91 3.36
N ILE A 214 3.08 -7.14 3.42
CA ILE A 214 2.61 -8.24 2.58
C ILE A 214 2.04 -9.33 3.48
N CYS A 215 0.73 -9.51 3.39
CA CYS A 215 -0.03 -10.59 3.98
C CYS A 215 0.37 -10.86 5.44
N TYR A 216 1.04 -11.97 5.70
CA TYR A 216 1.38 -12.44 7.04
C TYR A 216 2.29 -11.46 7.81
N ASP A 217 3.08 -10.62 7.15
CA ASP A 217 3.87 -9.58 7.82
C ASP A 217 3.02 -8.58 8.60
N ALA A 218 1.77 -8.35 8.18
CA ALA A 218 0.86 -7.45 8.88
C ALA A 218 0.44 -7.99 10.27
N THR A 219 0.64 -9.28 10.53
CA THR A 219 0.36 -9.90 11.82
C THR A 219 1.45 -9.66 12.85
N ASP A 220 2.64 -9.18 12.45
CA ASP A 220 3.72 -8.87 13.37
C ASP A 220 3.39 -7.59 14.18
N ILE A 221 2.98 -7.80 15.44
CA ILE A 221 2.62 -6.73 16.36
C ILE A 221 3.80 -5.78 16.59
N ARG A 222 5.05 -6.24 16.49
CA ARG A 222 6.23 -5.37 16.65
C ARG A 222 6.29 -4.34 15.53
N LEU A 223 5.99 -4.76 14.30
CA LEU A 223 5.91 -3.87 13.14
C LEU A 223 4.77 -2.86 13.31
N ALA A 224 3.58 -3.31 13.72
CA ALA A 224 2.45 -2.42 13.98
C ALA A 224 2.75 -1.39 15.08
N ALA A 225 3.41 -1.82 16.17
CA ALA A 225 3.83 -0.95 17.26
C ALA A 225 4.82 0.12 16.79
N ASP A 226 5.81 -0.25 15.97
CA ASP A 226 6.77 0.69 15.40
C ASP A 226 6.13 1.71 14.45
N LEU A 227 5.11 1.30 13.70
CA LEU A 227 4.44 2.12 12.67
C LEU A 227 3.33 3.03 13.22
N ARG A 228 2.72 2.68 14.36
CA ARG A 228 1.62 3.43 15.00
C ARG A 228 1.86 4.94 15.04
N ASP A 229 3.03 5.35 15.52
CA ASP A 229 3.36 6.77 15.72
C ASP A 229 4.09 7.38 14.50
N LYS A 230 4.25 6.62 13.41
CA LYS A 230 5.04 7.02 12.23
C LYS A 230 4.20 7.21 10.96
N THR A 231 3.02 6.58 10.86
CA THR A 231 2.24 6.51 9.61
C THR A 231 0.76 6.82 9.81
N ASP A 232 0.06 7.14 8.72
CA ASP A 232 -1.38 7.50 8.66
C ASP A 232 -2.25 6.47 7.94
N MET A 233 -1.60 5.63 7.15
CA MET A 233 -2.25 4.57 6.42
C MET A 233 -1.30 3.39 6.32
N PHE A 234 -1.81 2.24 6.72
CA PHE A 234 -1.13 0.97 6.58
C PHE A 234 -1.85 0.11 5.54
N VAL A 235 -1.14 -0.19 4.46
CA VAL A 235 -1.65 -0.91 3.30
C VAL A 235 -1.09 -2.33 3.29
N ILE A 236 -1.95 -3.31 3.01
CA ILE A 236 -1.61 -4.73 3.07
C ILE A 236 -2.04 -5.37 1.76
N ALA A 237 -1.05 -5.83 0.99
CA ALA A 237 -1.28 -6.72 -0.14
C ALA A 237 -1.38 -8.14 0.40
N ALA A 238 -2.52 -8.79 0.26
CA ALA A 238 -2.81 -10.09 0.86
C ALA A 238 -3.11 -11.15 -0.20
N TYR A 239 -2.63 -12.37 0.06
CA TYR A 239 -3.05 -13.60 -0.58
C TYR A 239 -3.38 -14.57 0.55
N ASN A 240 -4.54 -14.39 1.17
CA ASN A 240 -4.88 -15.09 2.40
C ASN A 240 -6.27 -15.73 2.34
N LYS A 241 -6.33 -17.01 2.69
CA LYS A 241 -7.56 -17.80 2.75
C LYS A 241 -8.38 -17.53 4.01
N ASP A 242 -7.71 -17.21 5.13
CA ASP A 242 -8.39 -16.92 6.40
C ASP A 242 -8.86 -15.47 6.50
N VAL A 243 -9.88 -15.15 5.71
CA VAL A 243 -10.43 -13.79 5.59
C VAL A 243 -10.89 -13.24 6.95
N ASN A 244 -11.52 -14.07 7.79
CA ASN A 244 -12.06 -13.64 9.08
C ASN A 244 -10.96 -13.17 10.04
N THR A 245 -9.83 -13.89 10.10
CA THR A 245 -8.70 -13.49 10.94
C THR A 245 -8.11 -12.16 10.48
N PHE A 246 -8.00 -11.93 9.16
CA PHE A 246 -7.50 -10.66 8.63
C PHE A 246 -8.48 -9.49 8.84
N ASP A 247 -9.79 -9.74 8.77
CA ASP A 247 -10.80 -8.72 9.06
C ASP A 247 -10.80 -8.33 10.55
N ASN A 248 -10.65 -9.31 11.44
CA ASN A 248 -10.48 -9.06 12.88
C ASN A 248 -9.18 -8.31 13.18
N MET A 249 -8.09 -8.68 12.51
CA MET A 249 -6.81 -7.98 12.60
C MET A 249 -6.96 -6.52 12.13
N ALA A 250 -7.57 -6.26 10.98
CA ALA A 250 -7.84 -4.91 10.50
C ALA A 250 -8.65 -4.10 11.51
N SER A 251 -9.70 -4.72 12.07
CA SER A 251 -10.58 -4.12 13.10
C SER A 251 -9.83 -3.74 14.38
N ALA A 252 -8.81 -4.49 14.76
CA ALA A 252 -7.96 -4.20 15.90
C ALA A 252 -6.91 -3.14 15.56
N LEU A 253 -6.17 -3.32 14.46
CA LEU A 253 -5.05 -2.46 14.05
C LEU A 253 -5.51 -1.02 13.79
N GLN A 254 -6.66 -0.81 13.16
CA GLN A 254 -7.15 0.55 12.88
C GLN A 254 -7.27 1.40 14.15
N TRP A 255 -7.65 0.80 15.28
CA TRP A 255 -7.72 1.51 16.55
C TRP A 255 -6.38 1.56 17.28
N HIS A 256 -5.66 0.44 17.38
CA HIS A 256 -4.38 0.37 18.11
C HIS A 256 -3.28 1.20 17.44
N MET A 257 -3.26 1.23 16.12
CA MET A 257 -2.36 2.07 15.32
C MET A 257 -2.91 3.49 15.10
N TYR A 258 -4.19 3.72 15.45
CA TYR A 258 -4.94 4.97 15.28
C TYR A 258 -4.81 5.59 13.88
N GLN A 259 -4.98 4.76 12.86
CA GLN A 259 -4.75 5.12 11.45
C GLN A 259 -5.61 4.29 10.50
N HIS A 260 -5.61 4.62 9.21
CA HIS A 260 -6.35 3.88 8.18
C HIS A 260 -5.67 2.53 7.90
N ILE A 261 -6.45 1.46 7.80
CA ILE A 261 -5.97 0.14 7.41
C ILE A 261 -6.64 -0.25 6.09
N VAL A 262 -5.86 -0.64 5.10
CA VAL A 262 -6.33 -1.03 3.77
C VAL A 262 -5.79 -2.41 3.45
N ILE A 263 -6.67 -3.36 3.17
CA ILE A 263 -6.32 -4.72 2.76
C ILE A 263 -6.87 -4.96 1.36
N ALA A 264 -6.00 -5.27 0.41
CA ALA A 264 -6.38 -5.84 -0.88
C ALA A 264 -6.04 -7.33 -0.86
N ASN A 265 -7.05 -8.19 -0.87
CA ASN A 265 -6.87 -9.64 -0.92
C ASN A 265 -7.15 -10.16 -2.34
N THR A 266 -6.63 -11.35 -2.64
CA THR A 266 -6.94 -12.05 -3.91
C THR A 266 -8.44 -12.31 -4.03
N GLY A 267 -8.96 -12.21 -5.26
CA GLY A 267 -10.34 -12.54 -5.58
C GLY A 267 -10.66 -14.01 -5.47
N GLU A 268 -9.65 -14.89 -5.38
CA GLU A 268 -9.87 -16.30 -5.09
C GLU A 268 -10.59 -16.47 -3.73
N TYR A 269 -10.21 -15.70 -2.71
CA TYR A 269 -10.76 -15.81 -1.36
C TYR A 269 -11.66 -14.63 -0.96
N GLY A 270 -11.46 -13.45 -1.55
CA GLY A 270 -12.19 -12.22 -1.20
C GLY A 270 -11.71 -11.58 0.10
N GLY A 271 -12.48 -10.66 0.68
CA GLY A 271 -12.14 -10.05 1.97
C GLY A 271 -11.24 -8.82 1.89
N SER A 272 -11.21 -8.14 0.75
CA SER A 272 -10.60 -6.82 0.66
C SER A 272 -11.41 -5.83 1.50
N THR A 273 -10.75 -5.07 2.38
CA THR A 273 -11.41 -4.21 3.37
C THR A 273 -10.65 -2.91 3.60
N MET A 274 -11.37 -1.83 3.89
CA MET A 274 -10.82 -0.53 4.29
C MET A 274 -11.44 -0.13 5.61
N GLN A 275 -10.62 0.07 6.63
CA GLN A 275 -11.08 0.34 8.00
C GLN A 275 -10.38 1.51 8.65
N ALA A 276 -11.06 2.21 9.55
CA ALA A 276 -10.51 3.38 10.24
C ALA A 276 -11.17 3.66 11.62
N PRO A 277 -10.47 4.33 12.55
CA PRO A 277 -10.92 4.57 13.93
C PRO A 277 -11.99 5.65 14.10
N TYR A 278 -13.06 5.57 13.32
CA TYR A 278 -14.27 6.37 13.54
C TYR A 278 -15.09 5.83 14.72
N LYS A 279 -15.81 6.74 15.40
CA LYS A 279 -16.62 6.45 16.59
C LYS A 279 -17.79 5.53 16.24
N GLU A 280 -18.55 5.92 15.21
CA GLU A 280 -19.74 5.21 14.77
C GLU A 280 -19.38 3.90 14.05
N LYS A 281 -20.05 2.80 14.38
CA LYS A 281 -19.74 1.47 13.82
C LYS A 281 -19.82 1.43 12.29
N HIS A 282 -20.82 2.07 11.70
CA HIS A 282 -21.03 2.10 10.25
C HIS A 282 -20.01 2.98 9.50
N HIS A 283 -19.22 3.79 10.21
CA HIS A 283 -18.14 4.57 9.62
C HIS A 283 -16.79 3.87 9.71
N LYS A 284 -16.63 2.90 10.62
CA LYS A 284 -15.37 2.15 10.78
C LYS A 284 -15.04 1.33 9.57
N LEU A 285 -16.05 0.67 9.01
CA LEU A 285 -15.95 -0.07 7.77
C LEU A 285 -16.24 0.89 6.61
N ILE A 286 -15.18 1.32 5.92
CA ILE A 286 -15.29 2.26 4.80
C ILE A 286 -15.68 1.49 3.54
N SER A 287 -15.11 0.31 3.34
CA SER A 287 -15.46 -0.60 2.25
C SER A 287 -15.14 -2.03 2.66
N HIS A 288 -15.97 -2.97 2.20
CA HIS A 288 -15.73 -4.40 2.37
C HIS A 288 -16.25 -5.15 1.15
N ALA A 289 -15.38 -5.90 0.49
CA ALA A 289 -15.74 -6.81 -0.58
C ALA A 289 -15.81 -8.24 -0.02
N HIS A 290 -17.02 -8.73 0.23
CA HIS A 290 -17.27 -10.12 0.60
C HIS A 290 -17.52 -10.97 -0.64
N GLY A 291 -16.99 -12.19 -0.65
CA GLY A 291 -17.24 -13.19 -1.69
C GLY A 291 -15.95 -13.77 -2.26
N ALA A 292 -15.83 -15.09 -2.20
CA ALA A 292 -14.76 -15.83 -2.85
C ALA A 292 -15.05 -15.98 -4.35
N SER A 293 -13.99 -16.14 -5.15
CA SER A 293 -14.06 -16.28 -6.61
C SER A 293 -14.74 -15.11 -7.35
N GLN A 294 -14.55 -13.88 -6.89
CA GLN A 294 -15.10 -12.67 -7.51
C GLN A 294 -14.02 -11.62 -7.82
N ILE A 295 -14.20 -10.91 -8.94
CA ILE A 295 -13.49 -9.67 -9.22
C ILE A 295 -14.23 -8.54 -8.52
N ALA A 296 -13.52 -7.73 -7.73
CA ALA A 296 -14.10 -6.55 -7.09
C ALA A 296 -13.13 -5.36 -7.17
N ILE A 297 -13.67 -4.19 -7.48
CA ILE A 297 -12.95 -2.91 -7.45
C ILE A 297 -13.70 -2.03 -6.45
N SER A 298 -13.12 -1.88 -5.27
CA SER A 298 -13.70 -1.07 -4.20
C SER A 298 -13.03 0.28 -4.16
N THR A 299 -13.82 1.34 -4.05
CA THR A 299 -13.33 2.73 -4.02
C THR A 299 -13.82 3.40 -2.74
N ALA A 300 -12.95 4.19 -2.12
CA ALA A 300 -13.33 5.00 -0.97
C ALA A 300 -12.56 6.32 -0.92
N ASP A 301 -13.26 7.37 -0.48
CA ASP A 301 -12.66 8.67 -0.22
C ASP A 301 -12.37 8.78 1.28
N ILE A 302 -11.10 8.95 1.61
CA ILE A 302 -10.58 8.86 2.97
C ILE A 302 -10.01 10.21 3.40
N ASP A 303 -10.43 10.73 4.57
CA ASP A 303 -9.81 11.92 5.17
C ASP A 303 -8.52 11.54 5.90
N LEU A 304 -7.36 11.73 5.26
CA LEU A 304 -6.05 11.40 5.86
C LEU A 304 -5.74 12.22 7.11
N ALA A 305 -6.36 13.40 7.25
CA ALA A 305 -6.19 14.25 8.42
C ALA A 305 -7.20 13.97 9.54
N ALA A 306 -8.16 13.05 9.34
CA ALA A 306 -9.22 12.76 10.32
C ALA A 306 -8.68 12.45 11.72
N PHE A 307 -7.54 11.77 11.82
CA PHE A 307 -6.92 11.37 13.10
C PHE A 307 -5.76 12.28 13.52
N ARG A 308 -5.73 13.49 12.95
CA ARG A 308 -4.70 14.51 13.20
C ARG A 308 -5.26 15.87 13.55
N ARG A 309 -6.41 16.21 12.94
CA ARG A 309 -7.02 17.51 13.01
C ARG A 309 -7.56 17.80 14.42
N LYS A 310 -7.12 18.91 15.03
CA LYS A 310 -7.59 19.34 16.35
C LYS A 310 -8.97 20.03 16.31
N VAL A 311 -9.36 20.62 15.17
CA VAL A 311 -10.58 21.43 15.05
C VAL A 311 -11.21 21.28 13.65
N ARG A 312 -12.26 20.45 13.51
CA ARG A 312 -13.37 20.56 12.54
C ARG A 312 -14.37 19.40 12.64
N GLU A 313 -15.63 19.69 12.28
CA GLU A 313 -16.74 18.72 12.14
C GLU A 313 -16.56 17.83 10.90
N TYR A 314 -15.84 16.71 11.03
CA TYR A 314 -16.02 15.54 10.15
C TYR A 314 -16.67 14.41 10.95
N LYS A 315 -16.52 13.15 10.52
CA LYS A 315 -16.91 11.98 11.30
C LYS A 315 -16.19 11.97 12.65
N LYS A 316 -16.96 11.80 13.74
CA LYS A 316 -16.40 11.67 15.09
C LYS A 316 -15.41 10.50 15.13
N THR A 317 -14.23 10.72 15.67
CA THR A 317 -13.20 9.69 15.85
C THR A 317 -13.33 9.01 17.21
N LYS A 318 -12.74 7.82 17.36
CA LYS A 318 -12.58 7.18 18.67
C LYS A 318 -11.58 7.95 19.52
N THR A 319 -11.66 7.77 20.84
CA THR A 319 -10.58 8.15 21.75
C THR A 319 -9.28 7.45 21.34
N GLU A 320 -8.19 8.22 21.34
CA GLU A 320 -6.84 7.73 21.11
C GLU A 320 -6.52 6.56 22.05
N PRO A 321 -5.86 5.49 21.56
CA PRO A 321 -5.45 4.39 22.43
C PRO A 321 -4.38 4.85 23.42
N ALA A 322 -4.27 4.16 24.55
CA ALA A 322 -3.27 4.46 25.56
C ALA A 322 -1.84 4.43 24.97
N GLY A 323 -1.02 5.42 25.37
CA GLY A 323 0.38 5.52 24.95
C GLY A 323 0.59 5.93 23.49
N PHE A 324 -0.45 6.35 22.77
CA PHE A 324 -0.33 7.00 21.47
C PHE A 324 0.38 8.34 21.62
N ASN A 325 1.46 8.56 20.87
CA ASN A 325 2.37 9.69 21.08
C ASN A 325 2.60 10.51 19.80
N ARG A 326 1.91 10.19 18.71
CA ARG A 326 2.01 10.95 17.45
C ARG A 326 1.50 12.37 17.66
N LYS A 327 2.42 13.33 17.75
CA LYS A 327 2.09 14.76 17.87
C LYS A 327 1.84 15.35 16.48
N HIS A 328 0.72 16.06 16.36
CA HIS A 328 0.31 16.82 15.18
C HIS A 328 0.79 18.26 15.26
#